data_AF-A0A925JXP2-F1
#
_entry.id   AF-A0A925JXP2-F1
#
_cell.length_a   1.000
_cell.length_b   1.000
_cell.length_c   1.000
_cell.angle_alpha   90.00
_cell.angle_beta   90.00
_cell.angle_gamma   90.00
#
_symmetry.space_group_name_H-M   'P 1'
#
loop_
_entity.id
_entity.type
_entity.pdbx_description
1 polymer ?
#
loop_
_entity_poly.entity_id
_entity_poly.type
_entity_poly.pdbx_seq_one_letter_code
_entity_poly.pdbx_strand_id
1 'polypeptide(L)'
;MTRQQFRMLVVLNQSLLFGGYVVQGMTDASLPPELQDAFGVRGSDFNSLADSYSLGDQLLYSLSYARDILMLLGAIGLCLGRRWGRMLYTISFIVAIISTPLWPFYVGTNWSVLLFALYDTTEGMILALVYFSHLRRMFERKQED
;
A
#
# COMPACT_ATOMS: atom_id res chain seq x y z
N MET A 1 -7.63 22.03 -7.26
CA MET A 1 -6.63 21.49 -6.33
C MET A 1 -5.27 22.09 -6.63
N THR A 2 -4.57 22.62 -5.63
CA THR A 2 -3.21 23.19 -5.79
C THR A 2 -2.15 22.09 -5.72
N ARG A 3 -0.91 22.40 -6.14
CA ARG A 3 0.23 21.45 -6.04
C ARG A 3 0.49 21.00 -4.61
N GLN A 4 0.37 21.91 -3.65
CA GLN A 4 0.58 21.63 -2.24
C GLN A 4 -0.52 20.72 -1.69
N GLN A 5 -1.79 20.97 -2.04
CA GLN A 5 -2.91 20.09 -1.67
C GLN A 5 -2.71 18.68 -2.21
N PHE A 6 -2.24 18.53 -3.46
CA PHE A 6 -1.95 17.21 -4.03
C PHE A 6 -0.84 16.48 -3.27
N ARG A 7 0.27 17.17 -2.95
CA ARG A 7 1.36 16.60 -2.15
C ARG A 7 0.89 16.17 -0.76
N MET A 8 0.07 17.00 -0.09
CA MET A 8 -0.52 16.63 1.20
C MET A 8 -1.38 15.39 1.08
N LEU A 9 -2.17 15.26 0.01
CA LEU A 9 -2.99 14.06 -0.23
C LEU A 9 -2.12 12.81 -0.38
N VAL A 10 -1.02 12.89 -1.14
CA VAL A 10 -0.07 11.76 -1.29
C VAL A 10 0.57 11.39 0.04
N VAL A 11 1.02 12.37 0.83
CA VAL A 11 1.61 12.13 2.16
C VAL A 11 0.58 11.55 3.13
N LEU A 12 -0.65 12.06 3.11
CA LEU A 12 -1.74 11.54 3.92
C LEU A 12 -2.04 10.08 3.54
N ASN A 13 -2.06 9.76 2.25
CA ASN A 13 -2.25 8.39 1.78
C ASN A 13 -1.18 7.44 2.33
N GLN A 14 0.10 7.83 2.23
CA GLN A 14 1.18 7.03 2.81
C GLN A 14 1.03 6.90 4.34
N SER A 15 0.61 7.96 5.01
CA SER A 15 0.35 7.94 6.46
C SER A 15 -0.78 6.97 6.84
N LEU A 16 -1.83 6.87 6.02
CA LEU A 16 -2.92 5.90 6.21
C LEU A 16 -2.42 4.47 6.06
N LEU A 17 -1.56 4.20 5.07
CA LEU A 17 -0.93 2.89 4.89
C LEU A 17 -0.12 2.49 6.13
N PHE A 18 0.81 3.36 6.55
CA PHE A 18 1.63 3.12 7.75
C PHE A 18 0.76 2.98 9.00
N GLY A 19 -0.25 3.84 9.16
CA GLY A 19 -1.21 3.75 10.26
C GLY A 19 -1.97 2.43 10.26
N GLY A 20 -2.39 1.93 9.10
CA GLY A 20 -3.03 0.63 8.93
C GLY A 20 -2.15 -0.51 9.44
N TYR A 21 -0.88 -0.55 9.03
CA TYR A 21 0.07 -1.56 9.51
C TYR A 21 0.33 -1.45 11.03
N VAL A 22 0.48 -0.24 11.56
CA VAL A 22 0.68 -0.03 13.00
C VAL A 22 -0.54 -0.51 13.80
N VAL A 23 -1.75 -0.11 13.39
CA VAL A 23 -2.99 -0.53 14.06
C VAL A 23 -3.17 -2.03 13.97
N GLN A 24 -2.89 -2.64 12.81
CA GLN A 24 -2.94 -4.08 12.65
C GLN A 24 -1.95 -4.76 13.61
N GLY A 25 -0.67 -4.39 13.59
CA GLY A 25 0.35 -4.97 14.45
C GLY A 25 0.07 -4.79 15.96
N MET A 26 -0.43 -3.61 16.36
CA MET A 26 -0.85 -3.39 17.75
C MET A 26 -2.06 -4.23 18.12
N THR A 27 -3.01 -4.40 17.20
CA THR A 27 -4.19 -5.21 17.48
C THR A 27 -3.83 -6.68 17.59
N ASP A 28 -3.02 -7.19 16.67
CA ASP A 28 -2.53 -8.57 16.67
C ASP A 28 -1.77 -8.87 17.97
N ALA A 29 -0.88 -7.96 18.40
CA ALA A 29 -0.15 -8.08 19.66
C ALA A 29 -1.04 -8.03 20.92
N SER A 30 -2.23 -7.43 20.82
CA SER A 30 -3.18 -7.32 21.95
C SER A 30 -4.16 -8.49 22.04
N LEU A 31 -4.23 -9.36 21.04
CA LEU A 31 -5.10 -10.53 21.05
C LEU A 31 -4.62 -11.57 22.09
N PRO A 32 -5.53 -12.32 22.71
CA PRO A 32 -5.16 -13.50 23.50
C PRO A 32 -4.34 -14.50 22.66
N PRO A 33 -3.39 -15.26 23.25
CA PRO A 33 -2.52 -16.19 22.51
C PRO A 33 -3.28 -17.19 21.66
N GLU A 34 -4.42 -17.70 22.15
CA GLU A 34 -5.30 -18.63 21.42
C GLU A 34 -5.85 -18.04 20.13
N LEU A 35 -6.13 -16.73 20.13
CA LEU A 35 -6.58 -15.99 18.95
C LEU A 35 -5.39 -15.54 18.09
N GLN A 36 -4.23 -15.28 18.69
CA GLN A 36 -3.00 -15.06 17.95
C GLN A 36 -2.58 -16.32 17.18
N ASP A 37 -2.83 -17.52 17.68
CA ASP A 37 -2.57 -18.75 16.92
C ASP A 37 -3.67 -18.98 15.86
N ALA A 38 -4.93 -18.71 16.19
CA ALA A 38 -6.04 -18.86 15.25
C ALA A 38 -6.05 -17.82 14.11
N PHE A 39 -5.54 -16.60 14.36
CA PHE A 39 -5.44 -15.51 13.37
C PHE A 39 -4.01 -15.27 12.86
N GLY A 40 -3.00 -15.66 13.64
CA GLY A 40 -1.58 -15.39 13.41
C GLY A 40 -0.76 -16.57 12.88
N VAL A 41 -1.40 -17.69 12.50
CA VAL A 41 -0.88 -18.47 11.36
C VAL A 41 -1.08 -17.65 10.08
N ARG A 42 -0.26 -16.59 9.94
CA ARG A 42 0.36 -16.17 8.67
C ARG A 42 1.30 -14.96 8.74
N GLY A 43 1.50 -14.26 9.86
CA GLY A 43 2.04 -12.88 9.83
C GLY A 43 3.43 -12.58 10.41
N SER A 44 3.85 -13.18 11.53
CA SER A 44 4.86 -12.52 12.39
C SER A 44 6.11 -13.33 12.76
N ASP A 45 6.15 -14.63 12.54
CA ASP A 45 7.32 -15.43 12.89
C ASP A 45 8.34 -15.49 11.74
N PHE A 46 9.19 -14.47 11.65
CA PHE A 46 10.38 -14.51 10.79
C PHE A 46 11.33 -15.69 11.13
N ASN A 47 11.18 -16.30 12.30
CA ASN A 47 11.95 -17.47 12.74
C ASN A 47 11.23 -18.82 12.53
N SER A 48 9.96 -18.85 12.12
CA SER A 48 9.25 -20.10 11.72
C SER A 48 9.18 -20.30 10.20
N LEU A 49 9.83 -19.40 9.44
CA LEU A 49 9.85 -19.31 7.97
C LEU A 49 10.27 -20.57 7.20
N ALA A 50 10.84 -21.58 7.86
CA ALA A 50 11.34 -22.78 7.19
C ALA A 50 10.34 -23.95 7.12
N ASP A 51 9.42 -24.09 8.09
CA ASP A 51 8.76 -25.39 8.29
C ASP A 51 7.24 -25.43 8.03
N SER A 52 6.56 -24.30 7.80
CA SER A 52 5.09 -24.28 7.76
C SER A 52 4.40 -23.41 6.69
N TYR A 53 5.14 -22.65 5.86
CA TYR A 53 4.54 -21.81 4.82
C TYR A 53 4.65 -22.44 3.43
N SER A 54 3.52 -22.49 2.70
CA SER A 54 3.54 -22.88 1.30
C SER A 54 4.38 -21.88 0.49
N LEU A 55 5.12 -22.35 -0.52
CA LEU A 55 5.95 -21.49 -1.39
C LEU A 55 5.11 -20.35 -2.01
N GLY A 56 3.81 -20.60 -2.26
CA GLY A 56 2.86 -19.59 -2.72
C GLY A 56 2.66 -18.45 -1.72
N ASP A 57 2.54 -18.72 -0.43
CA ASP A 57 2.35 -17.70 0.60
C ASP A 57 3.59 -16.78 0.70
N GLN A 58 4.78 -17.35 0.66
CA GLN A 58 6.03 -16.58 0.68
C GLN A 58 6.18 -15.68 -0.56
N LEU A 59 5.81 -16.17 -1.74
CA LEU A 59 5.79 -15.37 -2.96
C LEU A 59 4.77 -14.22 -2.88
N LEU A 60 3.57 -14.46 -2.33
CA LEU A 60 2.57 -13.41 -2.15
C LEU A 60 3.04 -12.33 -1.16
N TYR A 61 3.68 -12.73 -0.06
CA TYR A 61 4.24 -11.79 0.90
C TYR A 61 5.36 -10.95 0.32
N SER A 62 6.33 -11.57 -0.35
CA SER A 62 7.43 -10.85 -1.01
C SER A 62 6.91 -9.90 -2.10
N LEU A 63 5.89 -10.32 -2.86
CA LEU A 63 5.22 -9.46 -3.84
C LEU A 63 4.56 -8.24 -3.16
N SER A 64 3.94 -8.43 -1.99
CA SER A 64 3.37 -7.33 -1.19
C SER A 64 4.42 -6.29 -0.81
N TYR A 65 5.53 -6.73 -0.21
CA TYR A 65 6.61 -5.82 0.19
C TYR A 65 7.23 -5.11 -1.01
N ALA A 66 7.46 -5.84 -2.11
CA ALA A 66 7.98 -5.25 -3.35
C ALA A 66 7.01 -4.18 -3.90
N ARG A 67 5.71 -4.45 -3.89
CA ARG A 67 4.66 -3.49 -4.27
C ARG A 67 4.71 -2.25 -3.39
N ASP A 68 4.77 -2.40 -2.07
CA ASP A 68 4.79 -1.28 -1.13
C ASP A 68 6.03 -0.40 -1.30
N ILE A 69 7.19 -1.00 -1.56
CA ILE A 69 8.42 -0.25 -1.89
C ILE A 69 8.25 0.52 -3.20
N LEU A 70 7.75 -0.13 -4.26
CA LEU A 70 7.49 0.53 -5.54
C LEU A 70 6.50 1.68 -5.40
N MET A 71 5.50 1.51 -4.54
CA MET A 71 4.47 2.50 -4.28
C MET A 71 5.03 3.69 -3.50
N LEU A 72 5.90 3.47 -2.51
CA LEU A 72 6.60 4.52 -1.79
C LEU A 72 7.51 5.32 -2.74
N LEU A 73 8.27 4.64 -3.60
CA LEU A 73 9.08 5.28 -4.64
C LEU A 73 8.20 6.08 -5.63
N GLY A 74 7.07 5.51 -6.03
CA GLY A 74 6.06 6.16 -6.86
C GLY A 74 5.52 7.44 -6.19
N ALA A 75 5.18 7.38 -4.91
CA ALA A 75 4.69 8.50 -4.11
C ALA A 75 5.74 9.63 -4.02
N ILE A 76 7.01 9.29 -3.82
CA ILE A 76 8.14 10.26 -3.88
C ILE A 76 8.18 10.92 -5.27
N GLY A 77 8.14 10.12 -6.33
CA GLY A 77 8.12 10.64 -7.70
C GLY A 77 6.90 11.54 -8.00
N LEU A 78 5.73 11.20 -7.46
CA LEU A 78 4.50 12.00 -7.56
C LEU A 78 4.67 13.35 -6.84
N CYS A 79 5.23 13.36 -5.63
CA CYS A 79 5.52 14.58 -4.88
C CYS A 79 6.49 15.51 -5.63
N LEU A 80 7.50 14.92 -6.28
CA LEU A 80 8.47 15.63 -7.12
C LEU A 80 7.92 16.04 -8.50
N GLY A 81 6.72 15.59 -8.89
CA GLY A 81 6.14 15.88 -10.20
C GLY A 81 6.84 15.15 -11.35
N ARG A 82 7.53 14.04 -11.08
CA ARG A 82 8.31 13.28 -12.08
C ARG A 82 7.43 12.26 -12.81
N ARG A 83 7.66 12.10 -14.13
CA ARG A 83 6.92 11.15 -14.99
C ARG A 83 7.07 9.70 -14.54
N TRP A 84 8.26 9.30 -14.11
CA TRP A 84 8.53 7.94 -13.62
C TRP A 84 7.71 7.62 -12.37
N GLY A 85 7.47 8.62 -11.49
CA GLY A 85 6.66 8.44 -10.29
C GLY A 85 5.23 8.03 -10.62
N ARG A 86 4.63 8.68 -11.63
CA ARG A 86 3.31 8.30 -12.16
C ARG A 86 3.30 6.86 -12.70
N MET A 87 4.32 6.46 -13.46
CA MET A 87 4.39 5.10 -14.01
C MET A 87 4.48 4.05 -12.89
N LEU A 88 5.41 4.25 -11.94
CA LEU A 88 5.57 3.32 -10.81
C LEU A 88 4.29 3.21 -9.98
N TYR A 89 3.67 4.34 -9.65
CA TYR A 89 2.44 4.36 -8.86
C TYR A 89 1.30 3.61 -9.54
N THR A 90 1.12 3.80 -10.85
CA THR A 90 0.11 3.06 -11.63
C THR A 90 0.42 1.58 -11.72
N ILE A 91 1.69 1.20 -11.90
CA ILE A 91 2.09 -0.22 -11.93
C ILE A 91 1.81 -0.87 -10.58
N SER A 92 2.18 -0.23 -9.47
CA SER A 92 1.86 -0.72 -8.12
C SER A 92 0.37 -0.92 -7.91
N PHE A 93 -0.46 0.01 -8.39
CA PHE A 93 -1.92 -0.09 -8.29
C PHE A 93 -2.49 -1.26 -9.11
N ILE A 94 -2.00 -1.45 -10.35
CA ILE A 94 -2.39 -2.59 -11.20
C ILE A 94 -1.98 -3.91 -10.54
N VAL A 95 -0.76 -3.98 -10.01
CA VAL A 95 -0.26 -5.15 -9.28
C VAL A 95 -1.14 -5.41 -8.05
N ALA A 96 -1.55 -4.37 -7.31
CA ALA A 96 -2.47 -4.50 -6.20
C ALA A 96 -3.77 -5.20 -6.65
N ILE A 97 -4.47 -4.66 -7.65
CA ILE A 97 -5.74 -5.23 -8.16
C ILE A 97 -5.59 -6.69 -8.60
N ILE A 98 -4.52 -7.00 -9.35
CA ILE A 98 -4.29 -8.37 -9.85
C ILE A 98 -3.95 -9.32 -8.71
N SER A 99 -3.22 -8.85 -7.69
CA SER A 99 -2.83 -9.67 -6.56
C SER A 99 -3.97 -9.87 -5.56
N THR A 100 -4.90 -8.92 -5.38
CA THR A 100 -6.02 -8.99 -4.42
C THR A 100 -6.76 -10.34 -4.39
N PRO A 101 -7.22 -10.94 -5.52
CA PRO A 101 -7.91 -12.23 -5.50
C PRO A 101 -7.03 -13.41 -5.09
N LEU A 102 -5.70 -13.25 -5.09
CA LEU A 102 -4.75 -14.27 -4.65
C LEU A 102 -4.53 -14.24 -3.14
N TRP A 103 -4.92 -13.16 -2.45
CA TRP A 103 -4.78 -13.06 -1.00
C TRP A 103 -5.83 -13.95 -0.33
N PRO A 104 -5.42 -14.81 0.62
CA PRO A 104 -6.38 -15.54 1.43
C PRO A 104 -7.20 -14.55 2.27
N PHE A 105 -8.43 -14.93 2.61
CA PHE A 105 -9.28 -14.10 3.47
C PHE A 105 -8.61 -13.91 4.85
N TYR A 106 -8.08 -12.73 5.10
CA TYR A 106 -7.56 -12.35 6.41
C TYR A 106 -8.69 -11.74 7.23
N VAL A 107 -8.87 -12.24 8.45
CA VAL A 107 -9.77 -11.62 9.42
C VAL A 107 -9.04 -10.42 10.00
N GLY A 108 -9.36 -9.22 9.51
CA GLY A 108 -8.86 -7.97 10.05
C GLY A 108 -9.78 -7.43 11.14
N THR A 109 -9.25 -6.57 12.00
CA THR A 109 -10.07 -5.82 12.94
C THR A 109 -10.73 -4.63 12.25
N ASN A 110 -11.90 -4.21 12.74
CA ASN A 110 -12.67 -3.14 12.08
C ASN A 110 -11.86 -1.84 11.90
N TRP A 111 -10.87 -1.58 12.76
CA TRP A 111 -10.03 -0.39 12.69
C TRP A 111 -8.96 -0.46 11.60
N SER A 112 -8.25 -1.58 11.46
CA SER A 112 -7.25 -1.74 10.38
C SER A 112 -7.94 -1.76 9.02
N VAL A 113 -9.08 -2.47 8.91
CA VAL A 113 -9.91 -2.50 7.70
C VAL A 113 -10.38 -1.09 7.31
N LEU A 114 -10.82 -0.27 8.27
CA LEU A 114 -11.20 1.12 7.99
C LEU A 114 -10.04 1.95 7.44
N LEU A 115 -8.85 1.85 8.04
CA LEU A 115 -7.67 2.59 7.58
C LEU A 115 -7.24 2.16 6.18
N PHE A 116 -7.21 0.86 5.90
CA PHE A 116 -6.90 0.35 4.57
C PHE A 116 -7.97 0.73 3.53
N ALA A 117 -9.26 0.75 3.90
CA ALA A 117 -10.31 1.23 3.00
C ALA A 117 -10.18 2.72 2.67
N LEU A 118 -9.83 3.55 3.65
CA LEU A 118 -9.55 4.98 3.43
C LEU A 118 -8.30 5.18 2.57
N TYR A 119 -7.28 4.37 2.81
CA TYR A 119 -6.06 4.31 2.01
C TYR A 119 -6.39 3.96 0.54
N ASP A 120 -7.07 2.85 0.28
CA ASP A 120 -7.43 2.40 -1.08
C ASP A 120 -8.28 3.44 -1.83
N THR A 121 -9.22 4.05 -1.12
CA THR A 121 -10.06 5.12 -1.67
C THR A 121 -9.22 6.34 -2.06
N THR A 122 -8.32 6.76 -1.17
CA THR A 122 -7.45 7.93 -1.39
C THR A 122 -6.43 7.66 -2.51
N GLU A 123 -5.92 6.43 -2.58
CA GLU A 123 -5.07 5.96 -3.67
C GLU A 123 -5.78 6.05 -5.04
N GLY A 124 -7.02 5.56 -5.13
CA GLY A 124 -7.83 5.71 -6.34
C GLY A 124 -8.05 7.17 -6.73
N MET A 125 -8.29 8.06 -5.75
CA MET A 125 -8.39 9.51 -5.99
C MET A 125 -7.08 10.10 -6.51
N ILE A 126 -5.92 9.74 -5.93
CA ILE A 126 -4.61 10.21 -6.38
C ILE A 126 -4.40 9.79 -7.84
N LEU A 127 -4.68 8.53 -8.18
CA LEU A 127 -4.51 8.02 -9.54
C LEU A 127 -5.43 8.76 -10.52
N ALA A 128 -6.69 8.98 -10.15
CA ALA A 128 -7.62 9.77 -10.95
C ALA A 128 -7.13 11.22 -11.17
N LEU A 129 -6.63 11.87 -10.12
CA LEU A 129 -6.11 13.23 -10.19
C LEU A 129 -4.87 13.34 -11.09
N VAL A 130 -3.98 12.35 -11.04
CA VAL A 130 -2.73 12.35 -11.83
C VAL A 130 -2.99 12.21 -13.33
N TYR A 131 -4.06 11.49 -13.73
CA TYR A 131 -4.36 11.23 -15.15
C TYR A 131 -5.46 12.12 -15.74
N PHE A 132 -6.52 12.41 -14.98
CA PHE A 132 -7.72 13.07 -15.50
C PHE A 132 -7.86 14.54 -15.08
N SER A 133 -7.08 15.02 -14.12
CA SER A 133 -7.15 16.42 -13.70
C SER A 133 -6.12 17.32 -14.41
N HIS A 134 -6.29 18.64 -14.29
CA HIS A 134 -5.31 19.63 -14.75
C HIS A 134 -3.91 19.47 -14.14
N LEU A 135 -3.75 18.69 -13.05
CA LEU A 135 -2.46 18.33 -12.47
C LEU A 135 -1.60 17.48 -13.40
N ARG A 136 -2.18 16.81 -14.41
CA ARG A 136 -1.44 16.09 -15.44
C ARG A 136 -0.33 16.94 -16.08
N ARG A 137 -0.57 18.25 -16.24
CA ARG A 137 0.40 19.21 -16.79
C ARG A 137 1.67 19.35 -15.94
N MET A 138 1.61 19.04 -14.64
CA MET A 138 2.79 19.03 -13.76
C MET A 138 3.80 17.96 -14.17
N PHE A 139 3.31 16.84 -14.69
CA PHE A 139 4.12 15.70 -15.11
C PHE A 139 4.54 15.81 -16.59
N GLU A 140 3.90 16.68 -17.36
CA GLU A 140 4.17 16.85 -18.79
C GLU A 140 5.23 17.90 -19.11
N ARG A 141 5.53 18.84 -18.19
CA ARG A 141 6.62 19.81 -18.41
C ARG A 141 7.92 19.06 -18.69
N LYS A 142 8.49 19.35 -19.87
CA LYS A 142 9.75 18.79 -20.36
C LYS A 142 10.81 18.88 -19.26
N GLN A 143 11.53 17.79 -19.06
CA GLN A 143 12.88 17.84 -18.53
C GLN A 143 13.69 18.69 -19.52
N GLU A 144 13.70 20.00 -19.30
CA GLU A 144 14.81 20.85 -19.70
C GLU A 144 15.79 20.76 -18.53
N ASP A 145 16.62 19.72 -18.56
CA ASP A 145 17.88 19.55 -17.81
C ASP A 145 18.58 18.31 -18.39
#